data_AF-A0A8I1J0L6-F1
#
_entry.id   AF-A0A8I1J0L6-F1
#
_cell.length_a   1.000
_cell.length_b   1.000
_cell.length_c   1.000
_cell.angle_alpha   90.00
_cell.angle_beta   90.00
_cell.angle_gamma   90.00
#
_symmetry.space_group_name_H-M   'P 1'
#
loop_
_entity.id
_entity.type
_entity.pdbx_description
1 polymer ?
#
loop_
_entity_poly.entity_id
_entity_poly.type
_entity_poly.pdbx_seq_one_letter_code
_entity_poly.pdbx_strand_id
1 'polypeptide(L)'
;MWKTRSKLLFTAGALISGFALIQMGMYAGQHVFGWKLNYNVFQICRSLLQHYGIGYMVDALSGLVFVTFAIAGGEAVRQCMATRAAFRRLHRMRDLPLTEALGERYGELGTDRIWVIDYAKPAAFTMGLWKPRIVLSSALLSVLDKHEEEAVIYHEAYHMKHYDPLKTWLLQVCAKQLFYLPVLRHITHHYKTAREILADNEAIHRAGSPVGIGSALLKLLSMTPANTRLVNSAACSSFAETSINYRISRILDPQQEPVIQMPWRSIMFSSYVLVMLTLMFALALI
;
A
#
# COMPACT_ATOMS: atom_id res chain seq x y z
N MET A 1 17.41 9.51 -8.16
CA MET A 1 17.33 8.03 -8.22
C MET A 1 16.03 7.45 -7.62
N TRP A 2 15.69 7.72 -6.36
CA TRP A 2 14.54 7.12 -5.67
C TRP A 2 13.16 7.41 -6.26
N LYS A 3 12.94 8.62 -6.80
CA LYS A 3 11.69 8.98 -7.48
C LYS A 3 11.40 8.03 -8.65
N THR A 4 12.39 7.79 -9.51
CA THR A 4 12.31 6.84 -10.63
C THR A 4 12.08 5.42 -10.13
N ARG A 5 12.81 4.97 -9.10
CA ARG A 5 12.63 3.63 -8.51
C ARG A 5 11.21 3.43 -7.97
N SER A 6 10.66 4.39 -7.23
CA SER A 6 9.30 4.29 -6.68
C SER A 6 8.23 4.20 -7.78
N LYS A 7 8.41 4.96 -8.88
CA LYS A 7 7.53 4.87 -10.05
C LYS A 7 7.62 3.50 -10.71
N LEU A 8 8.85 3.01 -10.95
CA LEU A 8 9.08 1.71 -11.57
C LEU A 8 8.48 0.56 -10.75
N LEU A 9 8.64 0.57 -9.43
CA LEU A 9 8.07 -0.44 -8.54
C LEU A 9 6.54 -0.43 -8.59
N PHE A 10 5.93 0.76 -8.54
CA PHE A 10 4.48 0.88 -8.64
C PHE A 10 3.95 0.41 -10.00
N THR A 11 4.59 0.83 -11.10
CA THR A 11 4.17 0.43 -12.45
C THR A 11 4.36 -1.06 -12.68
N ALA A 12 5.47 -1.65 -12.26
CA ALA A 12 5.70 -3.09 -12.35
C ALA A 12 4.65 -3.88 -11.55
N GLY A 13 4.37 -3.49 -10.31
CA GLY A 13 3.33 -4.11 -9.49
C GLY A 13 1.94 -4.01 -10.12
N ALA A 14 1.59 -2.83 -10.66
CA ALA A 14 0.33 -2.60 -11.34
C ALA A 14 0.19 -3.42 -12.65
N LEU A 15 1.26 -3.52 -13.45
CA LEU A 15 1.26 -4.30 -14.69
C LEU A 15 1.13 -5.80 -14.42
N ILE A 16 1.93 -6.36 -13.51
CA ILE A 16 1.87 -7.79 -13.16
C ILE A 16 0.47 -8.15 -12.64
N SER A 17 -0.05 -7.33 -11.72
CA SER A 17 -1.36 -7.59 -11.11
C SER A 17 -2.49 -7.39 -12.11
N GLY A 18 -2.43 -6.32 -12.91
CA GLY A 18 -3.42 -6.03 -13.95
C GLY A 18 -3.48 -7.13 -15.00
N PHE A 19 -2.33 -7.60 -15.49
CA PHE A 19 -2.27 -8.70 -16.44
C PHE A 19 -2.92 -9.97 -15.87
N ALA A 20 -2.58 -10.39 -14.65
CA ALA A 20 -3.18 -11.56 -14.02
C ALA A 20 -4.70 -11.40 -13.82
N LEU A 21 -5.15 -10.24 -13.30
CA LEU A 21 -6.57 -9.99 -13.03
C LEU A 21 -7.40 -9.89 -14.33
N ILE A 22 -6.85 -9.33 -15.40
CA ILE A 22 -7.52 -9.28 -16.72
C ILE A 22 -7.74 -10.69 -17.26
N GLN A 23 -6.72 -11.57 -17.19
CA GLN A 23 -6.85 -12.97 -17.62
C GLN A 23 -7.96 -13.69 -16.82
N MET A 24 -7.96 -13.52 -15.49
CA MET A 24 -8.99 -14.09 -14.62
C MET A 24 -10.38 -13.53 -14.91
N GLY A 25 -10.48 -12.22 -15.18
CA GLY A 25 -11.73 -11.55 -15.52
C GLY A 25 -12.31 -11.99 -16.87
N MET A 26 -11.47 -12.16 -17.88
CA MET A 26 -11.88 -12.71 -19.19
C MET A 26 -12.42 -14.13 -19.05
N TYR A 27 -11.71 -14.98 -18.31
CA TYR A 27 -12.13 -16.36 -18.02
C TYR A 27 -13.47 -16.42 -17.27
N ALA A 28 -13.60 -15.64 -16.19
CA ALA A 28 -14.84 -15.56 -15.43
C ALA A 28 -16.01 -15.02 -16.28
N GLY A 29 -15.76 -14.02 -17.13
CA GLY A 29 -16.76 -13.44 -18.01
C GLY A 29 -17.34 -14.43 -19.02
N GLN A 30 -16.49 -15.26 -19.62
CA GLN A 30 -16.92 -16.34 -20.51
C GLN A 30 -17.74 -17.40 -19.77
N HIS A 31 -17.35 -17.76 -18.54
CA HIS A 31 -18.01 -18.82 -17.76
C HIS A 31 -19.35 -18.39 -17.14
N VAL A 32 -19.48 -17.13 -16.69
CA VAL A 32 -20.67 -16.60 -16.00
C VAL A 32 -21.67 -15.99 -16.97
N PHE A 33 -21.20 -15.14 -17.88
CA PHE A 33 -22.07 -14.36 -18.78
C PHE A 33 -22.18 -14.97 -20.17
N GLY A 34 -21.50 -16.09 -20.43
CA GLY A 34 -21.46 -16.71 -21.75
C GLY A 34 -20.90 -15.77 -22.81
N TRP A 35 -20.00 -14.86 -22.45
CA TRP A 35 -19.32 -13.98 -23.42
C TRP A 35 -18.63 -14.87 -24.46
N LYS A 36 -19.27 -14.96 -25.63
CA LYS A 36 -18.74 -15.68 -26.78
C LYS A 36 -17.63 -14.83 -27.38
N LEU A 37 -16.40 -15.05 -26.93
CA LEU A 37 -15.25 -14.84 -27.80
C LEU A 37 -15.41 -15.86 -28.94
N ASN A 38 -15.94 -15.41 -30.07
CA ASN A 38 -16.38 -16.25 -31.19
C ASN A 38 -15.25 -17.17 -31.70
N TYR A 39 -15.12 -18.43 -31.27
CA TYR A 39 -14.46 -19.48 -32.07
C TYR A 39 -15.00 -20.89 -31.77
N ASN A 40 -15.58 -21.52 -32.81
CA ASN A 40 -16.12 -22.89 -32.83
C ASN A 40 -15.09 -23.99 -32.52
N VAL A 41 -13.79 -23.68 -32.60
CA VAL A 41 -12.70 -24.62 -32.26
C VAL A 41 -12.70 -24.96 -30.77
N PHE A 42 -13.33 -24.11 -29.94
CA PHE A 42 -13.13 -24.14 -28.50
C PHE A 42 -13.94 -25.20 -27.74
N GLN A 43 -15.09 -25.59 -28.29
CA GLN A 43 -15.87 -26.70 -27.74
C GLN A 43 -15.20 -28.07 -27.99
N ILE A 44 -14.45 -28.18 -29.08
CA ILE A 44 -13.74 -29.42 -29.47
C ILE A 44 -12.52 -29.63 -28.56
N CYS A 45 -11.76 -28.57 -28.26
CA CYS A 45 -10.64 -28.62 -27.32
C CYS A 45 -11.09 -28.98 -25.91
N ARG A 46 -12.19 -28.40 -25.39
CA ARG A 46 -12.74 -28.77 -24.07
C ARG A 46 -13.15 -30.24 -23.97
N SER A 47 -13.74 -30.80 -25.03
CA SER A 47 -14.09 -32.22 -25.10
C SER A 47 -12.85 -33.13 -25.14
N LEU A 48 -11.78 -32.71 -25.82
CA LEU A 48 -10.49 -33.42 -25.88
C LEU A 48 -9.73 -33.33 -24.54
N LEU A 49 -9.71 -32.16 -23.89
CA LEU A 49 -9.07 -31.95 -22.58
C LEU A 49 -9.74 -32.79 -21.46
N GLN A 50 -11.07 -32.93 -21.49
CA GLN A 50 -11.78 -33.83 -20.58
C GLN A 50 -11.41 -35.30 -20.81
N HIS A 51 -11.15 -35.69 -22.06
CA HIS A 51 -10.72 -37.05 -22.42
C HIS A 51 -9.33 -37.40 -21.87
N TYR A 52 -8.41 -36.43 -21.79
CA TYR A 52 -7.06 -36.60 -21.20
C TYR A 52 -7.00 -36.41 -19.67
N GLY A 53 -8.14 -36.27 -18.98
CA GLY A 53 -8.19 -36.12 -17.52
C GLY A 53 -7.89 -34.71 -17.00
N ILE A 54 -7.79 -33.71 -17.88
CA ILE A 54 -7.45 -32.32 -17.55
C ILE A 54 -8.71 -31.52 -17.12
N GLY A 55 -9.91 -32.10 -17.24
CA GLY A 55 -11.17 -31.49 -16.78
C GLY A 55 -11.13 -31.02 -15.33
N TYR A 56 -10.55 -31.82 -14.43
CA TYR A 56 -10.35 -31.45 -13.02
C TYR A 56 -9.51 -30.19 -12.83
N MET A 57 -8.55 -29.92 -13.72
CA MET A 57 -7.72 -28.71 -13.67
C MET A 57 -8.51 -27.46 -14.05
N VAL A 58 -9.48 -27.58 -14.97
CA VAL A 58 -10.37 -26.47 -15.37
C VAL A 58 -11.33 -26.12 -14.24
N ASP A 59 -11.89 -27.11 -13.58
CA ASP A 59 -12.76 -26.90 -12.41
C ASP A 59 -11.98 -26.30 -11.22
N ALA A 60 -10.74 -26.77 -10.99
CA ALA A 60 -9.84 -26.20 -9.99
C ALA A 60 -9.47 -24.73 -10.32
N LEU A 61 -9.22 -24.41 -11.60
CA LEU A 61 -8.94 -23.05 -12.05
C LEU A 61 -10.15 -22.14 -11.85
N SER A 62 -11.36 -22.63 -12.17
CA SER A 62 -12.61 -21.91 -11.88
C SER A 62 -12.76 -21.64 -10.39
N GLY A 63 -12.56 -22.65 -9.54
CA GLY A 63 -12.56 -22.50 -8.09
C GLY A 63 -11.58 -21.43 -7.62
N LEU A 64 -10.33 -21.47 -8.11
CA LEU A 64 -9.31 -20.46 -7.80
C LEU A 64 -9.75 -19.04 -8.20
N VAL A 65 -10.31 -18.88 -9.40
CA VAL A 65 -10.77 -17.58 -9.91
C VAL A 65 -11.90 -17.01 -9.04
N PHE A 66 -12.94 -17.81 -8.77
CA PHE A 66 -14.07 -17.38 -7.95
C PHE A 66 -13.66 -17.09 -6.50
N VAL A 67 -12.82 -17.94 -5.90
CA VAL A 67 -12.29 -17.71 -4.55
C VAL A 67 -11.46 -16.42 -4.50
N THR A 68 -10.64 -16.16 -5.52
CA THR A 68 -9.84 -14.92 -5.59
C THR A 68 -10.74 -13.69 -5.66
N PHE A 69 -11.78 -13.69 -6.50
CA PHE A 69 -12.73 -12.57 -6.57
C PHE A 69 -13.58 -12.42 -5.30
N ALA A 70 -13.97 -13.53 -4.66
CA ALA A 70 -14.72 -13.49 -3.40
C ALA A 70 -13.88 -12.92 -2.25
N ILE A 71 -12.62 -13.35 -2.12
CA ILE A 71 -11.67 -12.80 -1.14
C ILE A 71 -11.42 -11.32 -1.45
N ALA A 72 -11.23 -10.96 -2.72
CA ALA A 72 -11.08 -9.57 -3.16
C ALA A 72 -12.25 -8.67 -2.72
N GLY A 73 -13.48 -9.11 -2.99
CA GLY A 73 -14.69 -8.40 -2.60
C GLY A 73 -14.83 -8.28 -1.09
N GLY A 74 -14.64 -9.38 -0.36
CA GLY A 74 -14.69 -9.39 1.10
C GLY A 74 -13.66 -8.45 1.75
N GLU A 75 -12.44 -8.41 1.20
CA GLU A 75 -11.40 -7.49 1.67
C GLU A 75 -11.70 -6.03 1.36
N ALA A 76 -12.22 -5.73 0.17
CA ALA A 76 -12.63 -4.39 -0.20
C ALA A 76 -13.73 -3.87 0.73
N VAL A 77 -14.73 -4.70 1.04
CA VAL A 77 -15.81 -4.38 1.98
C VAL A 77 -15.25 -4.16 3.39
N ARG A 78 -14.47 -5.13 3.90
CA ARG A 78 -13.84 -5.05 5.24
C ARG A 78 -12.99 -3.79 5.36
N GLN A 79 -12.22 -3.45 4.33
CA GLN A 79 -11.38 -2.27 4.32
C GLN A 79 -12.19 -0.97 4.28
N CYS A 80 -13.26 -0.92 3.48
CA CYS A 80 -14.16 0.21 3.43
C CYS A 80 -14.79 0.46 4.81
N MET A 81 -15.27 -0.60 5.46
CA MET A 81 -15.82 -0.56 6.81
C MET A 81 -14.78 -0.12 7.84
N ALA A 82 -13.59 -0.70 7.83
CA ALA A 82 -12.50 -0.35 8.74
C ALA A 82 -12.06 1.10 8.58
N THR A 83 -11.96 1.59 7.33
CA THR A 83 -11.61 2.99 7.04
C THR A 83 -12.69 3.95 7.52
N ARG A 84 -13.97 3.63 7.28
CA ARG A 84 -15.11 4.42 7.79
C ARG A 84 -15.17 4.43 9.32
N ALA A 85 -14.93 3.29 9.96
CA ALA A 85 -14.87 3.19 11.41
C ALA A 85 -13.71 4.01 11.98
N ALA A 86 -12.53 3.92 11.37
CA ALA A 86 -11.36 4.72 11.76
C ALA A 86 -11.64 6.23 11.62
N PHE A 87 -12.20 6.69 10.50
CA PHE A 87 -12.57 8.09 10.32
C PHE A 87 -13.55 8.57 11.39
N ARG A 88 -14.62 7.79 11.67
CA ARG A 88 -15.58 8.14 12.72
C ARG A 88 -14.94 8.21 14.10
N ARG A 89 -14.02 7.29 14.42
CA ARG A 89 -13.31 7.27 15.71
C ARG A 89 -12.38 8.48 15.85
N LEU A 90 -11.57 8.77 14.84
CA LEU A 90 -10.65 9.90 14.85
C LEU A 90 -11.39 11.24 14.89
N HIS A 91 -12.50 11.35 14.15
CA HIS A 91 -13.31 12.57 14.17
C HIS A 91 -13.91 12.86 15.55
N ARG A 92 -14.30 11.82 16.30
CA ARG A 92 -14.79 11.96 17.69
C ARG A 92 -13.71 12.38 18.69
N MET A 93 -12.46 12.06 18.41
CA MET A 93 -11.31 12.43 19.24
C MET A 93 -10.67 13.75 18.78
N ARG A 94 -11.28 14.48 17.82
CA ARG A 94 -10.65 15.66 17.23
C ARG A 94 -10.58 16.80 18.24
N ASP A 95 -9.38 17.30 18.48
CA ASP A 95 -9.12 18.54 19.21
C ASP A 95 -9.30 19.71 18.23
N LEU A 96 -10.44 20.41 18.33
CA LEU A 96 -10.79 21.50 17.40
C LEU A 96 -9.80 22.67 17.49
N PRO A 97 -9.50 23.23 18.68
CA PRO A 97 -8.56 24.34 18.79
C PRO A 97 -7.18 24.05 18.19
N LEU A 98 -6.58 22.90 18.51
CA LEU A 98 -5.26 22.55 17.96
C LEU A 98 -5.34 22.25 16.45
N THR A 99 -6.44 21.64 16.00
CA THR A 99 -6.67 21.39 14.57
C THR A 99 -6.74 22.70 13.78
N GLU A 100 -7.46 23.70 14.28
CA GLU A 100 -7.58 25.01 13.63
C GLU A 100 -6.25 25.76 13.66
N ALA A 101 -5.56 25.79 14.80
CA ALA A 101 -4.25 26.45 14.92
C ALA A 101 -3.18 25.87 13.96
N LEU A 102 -3.11 24.53 13.84
CA LEU A 102 -2.22 23.90 12.86
C LEU A 102 -2.70 24.12 11.42
N GLY A 103 -4.02 24.10 11.19
CA GLY A 103 -4.61 24.35 9.87
C GLY A 103 -4.30 25.75 9.35
N GLU A 104 -4.27 26.77 10.21
CA GLU A 104 -3.85 28.12 9.86
C GLU A 104 -2.34 28.21 9.61
N ARG A 105 -1.54 27.60 10.49
CA ARG A 105 -0.06 27.61 10.38
C ARG A 105 0.45 26.96 9.10
N TYR A 106 -0.22 25.90 8.66
CA TYR A 106 0.14 25.12 7.46
C TYR A 106 -0.95 25.21 6.37
N GLY A 107 -1.57 26.39 6.23
CA GLY A 107 -2.67 26.63 5.29
C GLY A 107 -2.34 26.32 3.83
N GLU A 108 -1.06 26.32 3.45
CA GLU A 108 -0.59 25.94 2.11
C GLU A 108 -0.83 24.45 1.78
N LEU A 109 -1.13 23.63 2.77
CA LEU A 109 -1.50 22.22 2.58
C LEU A 109 -2.98 22.06 2.19
N GLY A 110 -3.79 23.10 2.37
CA GLY A 110 -5.21 23.15 2.03
C GLY A 110 -6.14 22.93 3.23
N THR A 111 -7.42 23.20 3.03
CA THR A 111 -8.45 23.15 4.08
C THR A 111 -8.79 21.71 4.50
N ASP A 112 -9.06 21.52 5.81
CA ASP A 112 -9.43 20.21 6.41
C ASP A 112 -8.43 19.08 6.12
N ARG A 113 -7.13 19.42 6.00
CA ARG A 113 -6.07 18.45 5.69
C ARG A 113 -5.30 17.94 6.90
N ILE A 114 -5.21 18.71 7.97
CA ILE A 114 -4.55 18.31 9.23
C ILE A 114 -5.61 18.14 10.28
N TRP A 115 -5.61 17.00 10.99
CA TRP A 115 -6.43 16.76 12.17
C TRP A 115 -5.53 16.49 13.36
N VAL A 116 -5.80 17.19 14.46
CA VAL A 116 -5.21 16.87 15.76
C VAL A 116 -6.23 16.06 16.55
N ILE A 117 -5.80 14.93 17.11
CA ILE A 117 -6.63 14.08 17.96
C ILE A 117 -6.15 14.14 19.41
N ASP A 118 -7.09 14.23 20.34
CA ASP A 118 -6.83 14.01 21.75
C ASP A 118 -6.57 12.51 21.98
N TYR A 119 -5.29 12.17 22.04
CA TYR A 119 -4.85 10.80 22.20
C TYR A 119 -3.56 10.78 23.04
N ALA A 120 -3.60 10.02 24.14
CA ALA A 120 -2.55 10.01 25.15
C ALA A 120 -1.20 9.44 24.68
N LYS A 121 -1.13 8.81 23.50
CA LYS A 121 0.10 8.25 22.95
C LYS A 121 0.53 9.02 21.71
N PRO A 122 1.83 9.30 21.53
CA PRO A 122 2.33 9.94 20.32
C PRO A 122 1.99 9.15 19.05
N ALA A 123 1.40 9.83 18.07
CA ALA A 123 1.05 9.28 16.77
C ALA A 123 1.11 10.35 15.68
N ALA A 124 1.72 10.00 14.55
CA ALA A 124 1.68 10.75 13.30
C ALA A 124 1.45 9.77 12.14
N PHE A 125 0.46 10.07 11.29
CA PHE A 125 0.16 9.26 10.11
C PHE A 125 -0.73 10.00 9.12
N THR A 126 -0.69 9.56 7.87
CA THR A 126 -1.60 10.01 6.83
C THR A 126 -2.69 8.95 6.61
N MET A 127 -3.95 9.36 6.63
CA MET A 127 -5.10 8.48 6.48
C MET A 127 -6.06 8.92 5.38
N GLY A 128 -6.55 7.95 4.61
CA GLY A 128 -7.60 8.14 3.61
C GLY A 128 -7.13 7.85 2.18
N LEU A 129 -7.99 7.19 1.40
CA LEU A 129 -7.66 6.75 0.04
C LEU A 129 -7.79 7.91 -0.98
N TRP A 130 -8.96 8.53 -1.06
CA TRP A 130 -9.28 9.55 -2.06
C TRP A 130 -9.05 10.98 -1.59
N LYS A 131 -9.25 11.22 -0.29
CA LYS A 131 -8.99 12.51 0.36
C LYS A 131 -8.10 12.24 1.57
N PRO A 132 -6.79 11.99 1.35
CA PRO A 132 -5.86 11.76 2.43
C PRO A 132 -5.77 13.01 3.32
N ARG A 133 -5.61 12.76 4.62
CA ARG A 133 -5.46 13.77 5.68
C ARG A 133 -4.32 13.36 6.61
N ILE A 134 -3.60 14.34 7.10
CA ILE A 134 -2.57 14.21 8.12
C ILE A 134 -3.27 14.13 9.48
N VAL A 135 -2.90 13.17 10.30
CA VAL A 135 -3.43 12.98 11.65
C VAL A 135 -2.28 12.97 12.65
N LEU A 136 -2.37 13.83 13.65
CA LEU A 136 -1.37 14.00 14.72
C LEU A 136 -2.07 13.88 16.07
N SER A 137 -1.44 13.23 17.04
CA SER A 137 -1.93 13.23 18.43
C SER A 137 -1.48 14.49 19.19
N SER A 138 -2.32 15.02 20.08
CA SER A 138 -1.96 16.07 21.04
C SER A 138 -0.70 15.72 21.85
N ALA A 139 -0.56 14.46 22.29
CA ALA A 139 0.61 13.97 23.02
C ALA A 139 1.93 14.02 22.21
N LEU A 140 1.85 13.90 20.88
CA LEU A 140 3.02 14.08 20.03
C LEU A 140 3.39 15.56 19.95
N LEU A 141 2.41 16.42 19.68
CA LEU A 141 2.64 17.86 19.59
C LEU A 141 3.21 18.46 20.88
N SER A 142 2.86 17.91 22.05
CA SER A 142 3.40 18.39 23.34
C SER A 142 4.88 18.07 23.56
N VAL A 143 5.47 17.15 22.79
CA VAL A 143 6.88 16.72 22.95
C VAL A 143 7.78 17.12 21.79
N LEU A 144 7.19 17.58 20.68
CA LEU A 144 7.94 18.07 19.54
C LEU A 144 8.30 19.55 19.74
N ASP A 145 9.53 19.91 19.38
CA ASP A 145 9.87 21.30 19.13
C ASP A 145 9.36 21.77 17.75
N LYS A 146 9.54 23.06 17.45
CA LYS A 146 9.04 23.65 16.20
C LYS A 146 9.65 23.01 14.94
N HIS A 147 10.95 22.70 14.96
CA HIS A 147 11.63 22.11 13.81
C HIS A 147 11.22 20.65 13.59
N GLU A 148 11.01 19.91 14.68
CA GLU A 148 10.50 18.55 14.67
C GLU A 148 9.03 18.50 14.19
N GLU A 149 8.18 19.44 14.65
CA GLU A 149 6.79 19.59 14.18
C GLU A 149 6.74 19.81 12.67
N GLU A 150 7.50 20.79 12.17
CA GLU A 150 7.60 21.10 10.74
C GLU A 150 8.08 19.87 9.95
N ALA A 151 9.08 19.17 10.43
CA ALA A 151 9.61 17.97 9.78
C ALA A 151 8.56 16.85 9.68
N VAL A 152 7.85 16.54 10.76
CA VAL A 152 6.79 15.53 10.76
C VAL A 152 5.65 15.94 9.83
N ILE A 153 5.22 17.20 9.86
CA ILE A 153 4.13 17.68 9.01
C ILE A 153 4.51 17.63 7.55
N TYR A 154 5.71 18.05 7.15
CA TYR A 154 6.14 17.97 5.76
C TYR A 154 6.34 16.52 5.29
N HIS A 155 6.78 15.62 6.17
CA HIS A 155 6.83 14.19 5.88
C HIS A 155 5.42 13.64 5.60
N GLU A 156 4.45 13.88 6.48
CA GLU A 156 3.08 13.41 6.27
C GLU A 156 2.39 14.10 5.08
N ALA A 157 2.67 15.39 4.86
CA ALA A 157 2.21 16.11 3.69
C ALA A 157 2.72 15.49 2.39
N TYR A 158 3.92 14.90 2.39
CA TYR A 158 4.43 14.17 1.23
C TYR A 158 3.54 12.97 0.89
N HIS A 159 3.21 12.13 1.88
CA HIS A 159 2.31 10.99 1.71
C HIS A 159 0.91 11.42 1.26
N MET A 160 0.40 12.50 1.84
CA MET A 160 -0.90 13.09 1.48
C MET A 160 -0.91 13.53 0.01
N LYS A 161 0.06 14.37 -0.41
CA LYS A 161 0.13 14.91 -1.78
C LYS A 161 0.31 13.83 -2.85
N HIS A 162 0.95 12.72 -2.49
CA HIS A 162 1.22 11.63 -3.43
C HIS A 162 0.22 10.47 -3.35
N TYR A 163 -0.81 10.56 -2.52
CA TYR A 163 -1.81 9.50 -2.33
C TYR A 163 -1.17 8.15 -1.95
N ASP A 164 -0.15 8.20 -1.09
CA ASP A 164 0.59 7.01 -0.69
C ASP A 164 -0.26 5.97 0.04
N PRO A 165 -1.24 6.36 0.90
CA PRO A 165 -2.18 5.40 1.47
C PRO A 165 -2.95 4.61 0.40
N LEU A 166 -3.41 5.26 -0.68
CA LEU A 166 -4.13 4.61 -1.77
C LEU A 166 -3.23 3.65 -2.56
N LYS A 167 -2.06 4.13 -2.99
CA LYS A 167 -1.13 3.32 -3.80
C LYS A 167 -0.62 2.11 -3.01
N THR A 168 -0.29 2.33 -1.75
CA THR A 168 0.16 1.27 -0.84
C THR A 168 -0.96 0.27 -0.57
N TRP A 169 -2.20 0.73 -0.39
CA TRP A 169 -3.35 -0.15 -0.25
C TRP A 169 -3.58 -1.00 -1.51
N LEU A 170 -3.54 -0.41 -2.71
CA LEU A 170 -3.70 -1.14 -3.97
C LEU A 170 -2.65 -2.26 -4.11
N LEU A 171 -1.38 -1.94 -3.88
CA LEU A 171 -0.30 -2.94 -3.96
C LEU A 171 -0.47 -4.05 -2.91
N GLN A 172 -0.89 -3.73 -1.69
CA GLN A 172 -1.16 -4.73 -0.65
C GLN A 172 -2.32 -5.66 -1.02
N VAL A 173 -3.41 -5.10 -1.55
CA VAL A 173 -4.57 -5.88 -2.01
C VAL A 173 -4.15 -6.82 -3.13
N CYS A 174 -3.44 -6.33 -4.14
CA CYS A 174 -2.92 -7.17 -5.22
C CYS A 174 -1.99 -8.27 -4.70
N ALA A 175 -1.04 -7.94 -3.81
CA ALA A 175 -0.11 -8.91 -3.24
C ALA A 175 -0.79 -9.97 -2.35
N LYS A 176 -1.96 -9.66 -1.80
CA LYS A 176 -2.76 -10.59 -1.00
C LYS A 176 -3.66 -11.48 -1.86
N GLN A 177 -4.33 -10.90 -2.86
CA GLN A 177 -5.15 -11.64 -3.83
C GLN A 177 -4.30 -12.60 -4.65
N LEU A 178 -3.18 -12.11 -5.17
CA LEU A 178 -2.22 -12.87 -5.97
C LEU A 178 -1.12 -13.42 -5.07
N PHE A 179 -1.49 -14.08 -3.97
CA PHE A 179 -0.55 -14.59 -2.96
C PHE A 179 0.48 -15.58 -3.55
N TYR A 180 0.12 -16.24 -4.65
CA TYR A 180 0.97 -17.14 -5.42
C TYR A 180 2.02 -16.41 -6.29
N LEU A 181 1.98 -15.09 -6.37
CA LEU A 181 3.01 -14.23 -6.98
C LEU A 181 3.81 -13.50 -5.88
N PRO A 182 4.78 -14.18 -5.22
CA PRO A 182 5.53 -13.61 -4.10
C PRO A 182 6.27 -12.30 -4.47
N VAL A 183 6.60 -12.08 -5.75
CA VAL A 183 7.22 -10.84 -6.23
C VAL A 183 6.42 -9.58 -5.83
N LEU A 184 5.08 -9.66 -5.77
CA LEU A 184 4.24 -8.53 -5.43
C LEU A 184 4.42 -8.07 -3.97
N ARG A 185 4.70 -9.01 -3.05
CA ARG A 185 5.00 -8.66 -1.65
C ARG A 185 6.33 -7.90 -1.55
N HIS A 186 7.34 -8.34 -2.30
CA HIS A 186 8.61 -7.63 -2.36
C HIS A 186 8.48 -6.26 -3.00
N ILE A 187 7.78 -6.15 -4.14
CA ILE A 187 7.49 -4.87 -4.79
C ILE A 187 6.80 -3.93 -3.81
N THR A 188 5.78 -4.40 -3.09
CA THR A 188 5.05 -3.60 -2.09
C THR A 188 5.99 -3.13 -0.97
N HIS A 189 6.85 -4.00 -0.44
CA HIS A 189 7.81 -3.65 0.60
C HIS A 189 8.81 -2.60 0.13
N HIS A 190 9.49 -2.82 -1.01
CA HIS A 190 10.45 -1.87 -1.56
C HIS A 190 9.79 -0.56 -1.98
N TYR A 191 8.56 -0.61 -2.47
CA TYR A 191 7.79 0.58 -2.78
C TYR A 191 7.59 1.43 -1.53
N LYS A 192 7.10 0.85 -0.43
CA LYS A 192 6.93 1.57 0.84
C LYS A 192 8.24 2.19 1.31
N THR A 193 9.33 1.43 1.36
CA THR A 193 10.66 1.96 1.73
C THR A 193 11.07 3.14 0.86
N ALA A 194 10.86 3.05 -0.46
CA ALA A 194 11.15 4.16 -1.36
C ALA A 194 10.26 5.40 -1.11
N ARG A 195 9.01 5.22 -0.65
CA ARG A 195 8.12 6.32 -0.28
C ARG A 195 8.57 7.00 1.02
N GLU A 196 8.93 6.22 2.05
CA GLU A 196 9.48 6.75 3.31
C GLU A 196 10.73 7.60 3.07
N ILE A 197 11.67 7.12 2.24
CA ILE A 197 12.89 7.84 1.85
C ILE A 197 12.58 9.19 1.21
N LEU A 198 11.60 9.20 0.30
CA LEU A 198 11.23 10.41 -0.40
C LEU A 198 10.48 11.39 0.51
N ALA A 199 9.69 10.87 1.46
CA ALA A 199 9.03 11.67 2.48
C ALA A 199 10.04 12.32 3.42
N ASP A 200 11.02 11.55 3.92
CA ASP A 200 12.14 12.07 4.71
C ASP A 200 12.93 13.14 3.93
N ASN A 201 13.24 12.92 2.65
CA ASN A 201 13.94 13.91 1.83
C ASN A 201 13.13 15.21 1.65
N GLU A 202 11.82 15.11 1.44
CA GLU A 202 10.96 16.29 1.33
C GLU A 202 10.90 17.05 2.65
N ALA A 203 10.79 16.34 3.77
CA ALA A 203 10.80 16.93 5.10
C ALA A 203 12.12 17.66 5.37
N ILE A 204 13.27 17.04 5.08
CA ILE A 204 14.59 17.65 5.23
C ILE A 204 14.72 18.90 4.36
N HIS A 205 14.27 18.82 3.10
CA HIS A 205 14.34 19.95 2.17
C HIS A 205 13.47 21.13 2.62
N ARG A 206 12.29 20.88 3.19
CA ARG A 206 11.36 21.94 3.61
C ARG A 206 11.63 22.49 5.01
N ALA A 207 11.95 21.63 5.97
CA ALA A 207 12.23 22.02 7.35
C ALA A 207 13.69 22.49 7.55
N GLY A 208 14.57 22.28 6.58
CA GLY A 208 15.95 22.76 6.58
C GLY A 208 16.89 22.01 7.52
N SER A 209 16.44 20.94 8.19
CA SER A 209 17.27 20.17 9.12
C SER A 209 16.98 18.66 9.08
N PRO A 210 18.00 17.81 8.84
CA PRO A 210 17.90 16.36 9.00
C PRO A 210 17.85 15.91 10.46
N VAL A 211 18.26 16.76 11.41
CA VAL A 211 18.18 16.45 12.83
C VAL A 211 16.72 16.45 13.30
N GLY A 212 15.89 17.37 12.79
CA GLY A 212 14.47 17.47 13.17
C GLY A 212 13.68 16.19 12.88
N ILE A 213 13.82 15.62 11.68
CA ILE A 213 13.12 14.38 11.31
C ILE A 213 13.60 13.17 12.13
N GLY A 214 14.90 13.10 12.40
CA GLY A 214 15.49 12.01 13.16
C GLY A 214 15.14 12.04 14.65
N SER A 215 15.20 13.22 15.26
CA SER A 215 14.80 13.42 16.66
C SER A 215 13.31 13.12 16.85
N ALA A 216 12.44 13.62 15.96
CA ALA A 216 11.02 13.32 15.98
C ALA A 216 10.74 11.81 15.87
N LEU A 217 11.45 11.10 14.99
CA LEU A 217 11.34 9.64 14.85
C LEU A 217 11.76 8.91 16.13
N LEU A 218 12.87 9.31 16.76
CA LEU A 218 13.31 8.72 18.02
C LEU A 218 12.32 8.96 19.17
N LYS A 219 11.74 10.16 19.26
CA LYS A 219 10.68 10.49 20.23
C LYS A 219 9.42 9.63 20.03
N LEU A 220 8.99 9.46 18.78
CA LEU A 220 7.84 8.60 18.44
C LEU A 220 8.11 7.13 18.84
N LEU A 221 9.31 6.62 18.56
CA LEU A 221 9.65 5.22 18.86
C LEU A 221 9.83 4.96 20.35
N SER A 222 10.41 5.89 21.11
CA SER A 222 10.63 5.72 22.55
C SER A 222 9.33 5.75 23.35
N MET A 223 8.29 6.43 22.83
CA MET A 223 7.01 6.62 23.52
C MET A 223 5.89 5.70 23.01
N THR A 224 6.14 4.90 21.97
CA THR A 224 5.14 3.95 21.43
C THR A 224 5.44 2.53 21.90
N PRO A 225 4.58 1.90 22.73
CA PRO A 225 4.75 0.49 23.07
C PRO A 225 4.61 -0.37 21.81
N ALA A 226 5.48 -1.38 21.66
CA ALA A 226 5.65 -2.22 20.46
C ALA A 226 4.37 -2.84 19.85
N ASN A 227 3.23 -2.82 20.56
CA ASN A 227 1.96 -3.42 20.15
C ASN A 227 0.77 -2.44 20.03
N THR A 228 0.98 -1.11 20.05
CA THR A 228 -0.16 -0.16 19.97
C THR A 228 -0.42 0.32 18.55
N ARG A 229 -1.31 -0.34 17.81
CA ARG A 229 -1.88 0.23 16.58
C ARG A 229 -3.13 1.05 16.88
N LEU A 230 -3.03 2.37 16.74
CA LEU A 230 -4.17 3.27 16.87
C LEU A 230 -5.24 3.02 15.80
N VAL A 231 -4.81 2.68 14.58
CA VAL A 231 -5.68 2.42 13.43
C VAL A 231 -5.27 1.12 12.75
N ASN A 232 -6.15 0.11 12.79
CA ASN A 232 -5.98 -1.13 12.03
C ASN A 232 -6.59 -0.99 10.62
N SER A 233 -6.04 -0.08 9.81
CA SER A 233 -6.50 0.18 8.44
C SER A 233 -5.32 0.22 7.48
N ALA A 234 -5.40 -0.53 6.38
CA ALA A 234 -4.44 -0.45 5.29
C ALA A 234 -4.46 0.90 4.53
N ALA A 235 -5.44 1.77 4.83
CA ALA A 235 -5.54 3.13 4.32
C ALA A 235 -4.79 4.15 5.21
N CYS A 236 -3.81 3.67 5.98
CA CYS A 236 -2.96 4.44 6.88
C CYS A 236 -1.50 4.23 6.48
N SER A 237 -0.76 5.32 6.29
CA SER A 237 0.72 5.29 6.25
C SER A 237 1.22 5.91 7.55
N SER A 238 1.77 5.10 8.44
CA SER A 238 2.27 5.55 9.74
C SER A 238 3.73 5.95 9.65
N PHE A 239 4.04 7.12 10.23
CA PHE A 239 5.39 7.63 10.35
C PHE A 239 6.39 6.65 10.97
N ALA A 240 5.96 5.71 11.81
CA ALA A 240 6.86 4.86 12.60
C ALA A 240 6.87 3.38 12.19
N GLU A 241 6.14 2.94 11.15
CA GLU A 241 5.97 1.50 10.90
C GLU A 241 6.99 0.87 9.93
N THR A 242 7.40 1.56 8.86
CA THR A 242 8.14 0.89 7.76
C THR A 242 9.61 1.29 7.72
N SER A 243 10.49 0.29 7.61
CA SER A 243 11.93 0.48 7.33
C SER A 243 12.67 1.37 8.34
N ILE A 244 12.26 1.35 9.61
CA ILE A 244 12.79 2.18 10.70
C ILE A 244 14.32 2.09 10.78
N ASN A 245 14.87 0.88 10.86
CA ASN A 245 16.32 0.66 10.93
C ASN A 245 17.06 1.33 9.77
N TYR A 246 16.45 1.29 8.58
CA TYR A 246 17.03 1.89 7.40
C TYR A 246 16.95 3.42 7.43
N ARG A 247 15.82 3.98 7.87
CA ARG A 247 15.66 5.44 8.05
C ARG A 247 16.63 5.99 9.09
N ILE A 248 16.77 5.31 10.24
CA ILE A 248 17.74 5.66 11.29
C ILE A 248 19.17 5.61 10.73
N SER A 249 19.55 4.51 10.04
CA SER A 249 20.88 4.39 9.42
C SER A 249 21.19 5.55 8.48
N ARG A 250 20.20 5.98 7.68
CA ARG A 250 20.35 7.07 6.73
C ARG A 250 20.36 8.46 7.37
N ILE A 251 19.70 8.63 8.51
CA ILE A 251 19.80 9.86 9.31
C ILE A 251 21.21 9.98 9.90
N LEU A 252 21.79 8.86 10.36
CA LEU A 252 23.14 8.81 10.92
C LEU A 252 24.22 8.95 9.85
N ASP A 253 24.03 8.32 8.69
CA ASP A 253 24.92 8.40 7.54
C ASP A 253 24.14 8.68 6.24
N PRO A 254 23.98 9.97 5.86
CA PRO A 254 23.23 10.38 4.67
C PRO A 254 23.81 9.90 3.34
N GLN A 255 25.11 9.55 3.30
CA GLN A 255 25.78 9.09 2.08
C GLN A 255 25.64 7.60 1.84
N GLN A 256 25.09 6.86 2.81
CA GLN A 256 24.90 5.42 2.69
C GLN A 256 23.79 5.10 1.67
N GLU A 257 24.19 4.77 0.45
CA GLU A 257 23.26 4.22 -0.54
C GLU A 257 22.96 2.74 -0.20
N PRO A 258 21.69 2.34 -0.09
CA PRO A 258 21.37 0.97 0.22
C PRO A 258 21.64 0.05 -0.95
N VAL A 259 22.16 -1.12 -0.61
CA VAL A 259 22.12 -2.30 -1.47
C VAL A 259 20.72 -2.91 -1.34
N ILE A 260 19.81 -2.54 -2.24
CA ILE A 260 18.55 -3.28 -2.39
C ILE A 260 18.89 -4.62 -3.03
N GLN A 261 18.88 -5.68 -2.23
CA GLN A 261 19.03 -7.03 -2.76
C GLN A 261 17.77 -7.41 -3.55
N MET A 262 17.94 -7.62 -4.85
CA MET A 262 16.84 -7.96 -5.73
C MET A 262 16.40 -9.41 -5.45
N PRO A 263 15.10 -9.68 -5.23
CA PRO A 263 14.63 -10.99 -4.81
C PRO A 263 14.52 -11.94 -6.01
N TRP A 264 15.65 -12.31 -6.61
CA TRP A 264 15.72 -13.09 -7.85
C TRP A 264 14.93 -14.40 -7.79
N ARG A 265 14.96 -15.09 -6.64
CA ARG A 265 14.16 -16.32 -6.44
C ARG A 265 12.65 -16.06 -6.57
N SER A 266 12.15 -15.01 -5.95
CA SER A 266 10.74 -14.62 -6.02
C SER A 266 10.36 -14.14 -7.42
N ILE A 267 11.27 -13.46 -8.12
CA ILE A 267 11.07 -13.05 -9.51
C ILE A 267 10.95 -14.28 -10.42
N MET A 268 11.90 -15.21 -10.36
CA MET A 268 11.90 -16.44 -11.17
C MET A 268 10.68 -17.33 -10.89
N PHE A 269 10.33 -17.50 -9.62
CA PHE A 269 9.14 -18.27 -9.25
C PHE A 269 7.87 -17.58 -9.76
N SER A 270 7.73 -16.27 -9.57
CA SER A 270 6.54 -15.53 -10.02
C SER A 270 6.43 -15.51 -11.54
N SER A 271 7.55 -15.40 -12.28
CA SER A 271 7.54 -15.48 -13.74
C SER A 271 7.12 -16.87 -14.22
N TYR A 272 7.61 -17.94 -13.59
CA TYR A 272 7.20 -19.30 -13.89
C TYR A 272 5.69 -19.50 -13.67
N VAL A 273 5.18 -19.09 -12.51
CA VAL A 273 3.75 -19.16 -12.19
C VAL A 273 2.92 -18.35 -13.18
N LEU A 274 3.37 -17.15 -13.57
CA LEU A 274 2.65 -16.31 -14.51
C LEU A 274 2.58 -16.95 -15.91
N VAL A 275 3.68 -17.53 -16.39
CA VAL A 275 3.72 -18.25 -17.67
C VAL A 275 2.78 -19.46 -17.62
N MET A 276 2.85 -20.26 -16.55
CA MET A 276 1.96 -21.42 -16.39
C MET A 276 0.48 -21.02 -16.33
N LEU A 277 0.13 -19.97 -15.58
CA LEU A 277 -1.24 -19.45 -15.55
C LEU A 277 -1.68 -18.95 -16.92
N THR A 278 -0.80 -18.26 -17.65
CA THR A 278 -1.11 -17.76 -19.00
C THR A 278 -1.37 -18.92 -19.96
N LEU A 279 -0.54 -19.97 -19.92
CA LEU A 279 -0.72 -21.17 -20.73
C LEU A 279 -2.01 -21.90 -20.34
N MET A 280 -2.31 -22.04 -19.05
CA MET A 280 -3.53 -22.67 -18.57
C MET A 280 -4.79 -21.88 -18.97
N PHE A 281 -4.78 -20.56 -18.84
CA PHE A 281 -5.88 -19.72 -19.30
C PHE A 281 -6.01 -19.77 -20.81
N ALA A 282 -4.90 -19.72 -21.57
CA ALA A 282 -4.95 -19.87 -23.02
C ALA A 282 -5.56 -21.22 -23.41
N LEU A 283 -5.14 -22.34 -22.80
CA LEU A 283 -5.67 -23.68 -23.07
C LEU A 283 -7.12 -23.88 -22.61
N ALA A 284 -7.55 -23.18 -21.56
CA ALA A 284 -8.92 -23.28 -21.05
C ALA A 284 -9.88 -22.30 -21.76
N LEU A 285 -9.32 -21.24 -22.33
CA LEU A 285 -10.03 -20.36 -23.24
C LEU A 285 -10.16 -21.07 -24.59
N ILE A 286 -9.07 -21.53 -25.21
CA ILE A 286 -9.00 -22.34 -26.46
C ILE A 286 -9.85 -23.60 -26.39
#